data_AF-R5ZA36-F1
#
_entry.id   AF-R5ZA36-F1
#
_cell.length_a   1.000
_cell.length_b   1.000
_cell.length_c   1.000
_cell.angle_alpha   90.00
_cell.angle_beta   90.00
_cell.angle_gamma   90.00
#
_symmetry.space_group_name_H-M   'P 1'
#
loop_
_entity.id
_entity.type
_entity.pdbx_description
1 polymer ?
#
loop_
_entity_poly.entity_id
_entity_poly.type
_entity_poly.pdbx_seq_one_letter_code
_entity_poly.pdbx_strand_id
1 'polypeptide(L)'
;MIKPIMKSEFFLRLPSEDAGPDDAATGQDLMDTLHEHEHECVGLAANMIGVRKRIICVKDGNRVLLMYNPQILEQVNAYQTSEGCLSLI
;
A
#
# COMPACT_ATOMS: atom_id res chain seq x y z
N MET A 1 -2.08 -12.78 5.90
CA MET A 1 -2.10 -12.59 7.37
C MET A 1 -2.15 -11.11 7.66
N ILE A 2 -2.88 -10.67 8.69
CA ILE A 2 -2.89 -9.25 9.11
C ILE A 2 -1.50 -8.87 9.65
N LYS A 3 -0.94 -7.76 9.15
CA LYS A 3 0.40 -7.27 9.51
C LYS A 3 0.31 -5.97 10.31
N PRO A 4 1.24 -5.73 11.25
CA PRO A 4 1.31 -4.45 11.94
C PRO A 4 1.73 -3.34 10.99
N ILE A 5 1.22 -2.12 11.23
CA ILE A 5 1.58 -0.93 10.46
C ILE A 5 2.96 -0.43 10.87
N MET A 6 3.85 -0.30 9.88
CA MET A 6 5.19 0.27 10.01
C MET A 6 5.10 1.78 10.22
N LYS A 7 5.70 2.26 11.31
CA LYS A 7 5.76 3.69 11.71
C LYS A 7 7.16 4.31 11.58
N SER A 8 8.18 3.50 11.28
CA SER A 8 9.56 3.98 11.19
C SER A 8 9.77 4.82 9.94
N GLU A 9 9.90 6.15 10.10
CA GLU A 9 10.20 7.05 8.99
C GLU A 9 11.48 6.69 8.24
N PHE A 10 12.52 6.23 8.96
CA PHE A 10 13.77 5.81 8.33
C PHE A 10 13.53 4.67 7.34
N PHE A 11 12.72 3.67 7.72
CA PHE A 11 12.39 2.56 6.85
C PHE A 11 11.51 2.99 5.69
N LEU A 12 10.50 3.82 5.94
CA LEU A 12 9.51 4.25 4.94
C LEU A 12 10.11 5.12 3.84
N ARG A 13 11.23 5.80 4.10
CA ARG A 13 11.99 6.58 3.11
C ARG A 13 12.87 5.72 2.19
N LEU A 14 13.08 4.45 2.51
CA LEU A 14 13.90 3.57 1.67
C LEU A 14 13.15 3.19 0.38
N PRO A 15 13.81 3.25 -0.78
CA PRO A 15 13.22 2.78 -2.03
C PRO A 15 12.77 1.32 -1.92
N SER A 16 11.60 1.05 -2.51
CA SER A 16 11.08 -0.31 -2.66
C SER A 16 11.66 -0.97 -3.91
N GLU A 17 11.93 -2.26 -3.80
CA GLU A 17 12.45 -3.10 -4.88
C GLU A 17 11.31 -3.63 -5.74
N ASP A 18 11.62 -4.00 -6.98
CA ASP A 18 10.65 -4.64 -7.85
C ASP A 18 10.14 -5.95 -7.23
N ALA A 19 8.83 -6.16 -7.37
CA ALA A 19 8.16 -7.38 -6.96
C ALA A 19 8.33 -8.46 -8.04
N GLY A 20 8.61 -9.68 -7.60
CA GLY A 20 8.68 -10.88 -8.44
C GLY A 20 7.56 -11.88 -8.15
N PRO A 21 7.56 -13.03 -8.84
CA PRO A 21 6.56 -14.09 -8.64
C PRO A 21 6.46 -14.61 -7.21
N ASP A 22 7.56 -14.57 -6.45
CA ASP A 22 7.63 -15.05 -5.07
C ASP A 22 6.94 -14.11 -4.05
N ASP A 23 6.61 -12.88 -4.45
CA ASP A 23 6.00 -11.87 -3.57
C ASP A 23 4.45 -11.97 -3.52
N ALA A 24 3.86 -13.04 -4.06
CA ALA A 24 2.42 -13.27 -4.04
C ALA A 24 1.83 -13.22 -2.62
N ALA A 25 2.55 -13.79 -1.65
CA ALA A 25 2.16 -13.78 -0.25
C ALA A 25 2.09 -12.36 0.35
N THR A 26 2.97 -11.45 -0.08
CA THR A 26 2.95 -10.05 0.35
C THR A 26 1.70 -9.32 -0.14
N GLY A 27 1.23 -9.64 -1.35
CA GLY A 27 -0.03 -9.09 -1.85
C GLY A 27 -1.24 -9.57 -1.04
N GLN A 28 -1.26 -10.84 -0.64
CA GLN A 28 -2.30 -11.35 0.26
C GLN A 28 -2.24 -10.69 1.64
N ASP A 29 -1.05 -10.55 2.22
CA ASP A 29 -0.85 -9.84 3.49
C ASP A 29 -1.38 -8.39 3.43
N LEU A 30 -1.18 -7.69 2.29
CA LEU A 30 -1.74 -6.36 2.07
C LEU A 30 -3.27 -6.34 2.01
N MET A 31 -3.89 -7.29 1.29
CA MET A 31 -5.34 -7.37 1.20
C MET A 31 -5.97 -7.66 2.57
N ASP A 32 -5.42 -8.62 3.32
CA ASP A 32 -5.91 -8.97 4.65
C ASP A 32 -5.78 -7.78 5.61
N THR A 33 -4.64 -7.09 5.58
CA THR A 33 -4.39 -5.91 6.44
C THR A 33 -5.29 -4.73 6.05
N LEU A 34 -5.51 -4.50 4.75
CA LEU A 34 -6.42 -3.44 4.30
C LEU A 34 -7.86 -3.70 4.74
N HIS A 35 -8.30 -4.95 4.70
CA HIS A 35 -9.65 -5.32 5.12
C HIS A 35 -9.87 -5.08 6.62
N GLU A 36 -8.89 -5.39 7.46
CA GLU A 36 -8.96 -5.09 8.91
C GLU A 36 -9.10 -3.57 9.18
N HIS A 37 -8.37 -2.76 8.41
CA HIS A 37 -8.37 -1.30 8.55
C HIS A 37 -9.38 -0.59 7.62
N GLU A 38 -10.35 -1.30 7.05
CA GLU A 38 -11.19 -0.76 5.96
C GLU A 38 -12.08 0.43 6.34
N HIS A 39 -12.24 0.67 7.65
CA HIS A 39 -13.03 1.75 8.23
C HIS A 39 -12.24 3.06 8.36
N GLU A 40 -10.90 2.99 8.37
CA GLU A 40 -10.00 4.12 8.58
C GLU A 40 -8.91 4.25 7.49
N CYS A 41 -8.90 3.33 6.52
CA CYS A 41 -7.90 3.25 5.48
C CYS A 41 -8.51 2.95 4.11
N VAL A 42 -7.97 3.62 3.09
CA VAL A 42 -8.35 3.44 1.69
C VAL A 42 -7.24 2.81 0.84
N GLY A 43 -6.03 2.66 1.38
CA GLY A 43 -4.92 2.04 0.65
C GLY A 43 -3.68 1.79 1.50
N LEU A 44 -2.94 0.74 1.14
CA LEU A 44 -1.71 0.30 1.78
C LEU A 44 -0.65 -0.04 0.74
N ALA A 45 0.62 0.27 1.06
CA ALA A 45 1.79 -0.17 0.31
C ALA A 45 2.58 -1.21 1.11
N ALA A 46 3.30 -2.12 0.44
CA ALA A 46 4.03 -3.20 1.11
C ALA A 46 5.04 -2.68 2.17
N ASN A 47 5.65 -1.52 1.94
CA ASN A 47 6.58 -0.94 2.92
C ASN A 47 5.87 -0.54 4.23
N MET A 48 4.57 -0.24 4.17
CA MET A 48 3.74 0.04 5.36
C MET A 48 3.49 -1.22 6.19
N ILE A 49 3.73 -2.43 5.67
CA ILE A 49 3.69 -3.69 6.42
C ILE A 49 5.10 -4.30 6.61
N GLY A 50 6.14 -3.48 6.42
CA GLY A 50 7.53 -3.86 6.65
C GLY A 50 8.22 -4.58 5.50
N VAL A 51 7.64 -4.58 4.29
CA VAL A 51 8.20 -5.26 3.11
C VAL A 51 8.55 -4.24 2.01
N ARG A 52 9.83 -4.10 1.66
CA ARG A 52 10.27 -3.12 0.63
C ARG A 52 10.07 -3.64 -0.80
N LYS A 53 8.84 -3.97 -1.17
CA LYS A 53 8.45 -4.40 -2.52
C LYS A 53 7.46 -3.42 -3.15
N ARG A 54 7.51 -3.26 -4.47
CA ARG A 54 6.60 -2.40 -5.23
C ARG A 54 5.24 -3.07 -5.41
N ILE A 55 4.50 -3.15 -4.31
CA ILE A 55 3.15 -3.70 -4.28
C ILE A 55 2.27 -2.72 -3.50
N ILE A 56 1.13 -2.40 -4.08
CA ILE A 56 0.12 -1.54 -3.45
C ILE A 56 -1.24 -2.22 -3.52
N CYS A 57 -2.07 -1.94 -2.52
CA CYS A 57 -3.44 -2.40 -2.41
C CYS A 57 -4.32 -1.17 -2.14
N VAL A 58 -5.31 -0.93 -2.98
CA VAL A 58 -6.15 0.27 -2.92
C VAL A 58 -7.62 -0.11 -2.97
N LYS A 59 -8.44 0.50 -2.13
CA LYS A 59 -9.90 0.37 -2.15
C LYS A 59 -10.47 1.38 -3.14
N ASP A 60 -11.14 0.87 -4.18
CA ASP A 60 -11.85 1.66 -5.19
C ASP A 60 -13.35 1.33 -5.10
N GLY A 61 -14.06 2.15 -4.33
CA GLY A 61 -15.46 1.90 -3.96
C GLY A 61 -15.63 0.56 -3.23
N ASN A 62 -16.30 -0.38 -3.90
CA ASN A 62 -16.56 -1.74 -3.37
C ASN A 62 -15.51 -2.77 -3.81
N ARG A 63 -14.47 -2.36 -4.55
CA ARG A 63 -13.44 -3.25 -5.07
C ARG A 63 -12.11 -2.99 -4.38
N VAL A 64 -11.28 -4.03 -4.30
CA VAL A 64 -9.89 -3.94 -3.86
C VAL A 64 -9.01 -4.19 -5.07
N LEU A 65 -8.12 -3.23 -5.37
CA LEU A 65 -7.16 -3.28 -6.46
C LEU A 65 -5.79 -3.61 -5.89
N LEU A 66 -5.31 -4.82 -6.15
CA LEU A 66 -3.95 -5.24 -5.85
C LEU A 66 -3.08 -5.07 -7.10
N MET A 67 -2.01 -4.28 -6.98
CA MET A 67 -1.13 -3.95 -8.10
C MET A 67 0.32 -4.26 -7.76
N TYR A 68 1.00 -4.95 -8.69
CA TYR A 68 2.42 -5.26 -8.63
C TYR A 68 3.16 -4.41 -9.65
N ASN A 69 4.29 -3.83 -9.23
CA ASN A 69 5.12 -2.94 -10.03
C ASN A 69 4.33 -1.87 -10.83
N PRO A 70 3.35 -1.17 -10.21
CA PRO A 70 2.55 -0.20 -10.93
C PRO A 70 3.42 0.93 -11.50
N GLN A 71 2.98 1.46 -12.64
CA GLN A 71 3.58 2.59 -13.32
C GLN A 71 2.51 3.61 -13.67
N ILE A 72 2.83 4.88 -13.50
CA ILE A 72 1.97 5.99 -13.93
C ILE A 72 2.19 6.16 -15.42
N LEU A 73 1.16 5.94 -16.23
CA LEU A 73 1.20 6.10 -17.68
C LEU A 73 0.75 7.49 -18.12
N GLU A 74 -0.22 8.07 -17.42
CA GLU A 74 -0.80 9.36 -17.71
C GLU A 74 -1.32 10.01 -16.42
N GLN A 75 -1.37 11.35 -16.38
CA GLN A 75 -1.94 12.14 -15.28
C GLN A 75 -2.78 13.27 -15.85
N VAL A 76 -4.02 13.43 -15.38
CA VAL A 76 -4.93 14.48 -15.84
C VAL A 76 -5.64 15.07 -14.62
N ASN A 77 -5.67 16.40 -14.54
CA ASN A 77 -6.33 17.19 -13.49
C ASN A 77 -5.81 16.95 -12.07
N ALA A 78 -5.04 17.90 -11.54
CA ALA A 78 -4.70 17.92 -10.13
C ALA A 78 -5.86 18.51 -9.30
N TYR A 79 -6.09 17.97 -8.11
CA TYR A 79 -6.99 18.53 -7.13
C TYR A 79 -6.28 18.64 -5.77
N GLN A 80 -6.72 19.57 -4.93
CA GLN A 80 -6.19 19.74 -3.59
C GLN A 80 -7.14 19.10 -2.58
N THR A 81 -6.57 18.33 -1.66
CA THR A 81 -7.28 17.72 -0.53
C THR A 81 -6.33 17.55 0.65
N SER A 82 -6.87 17.21 1.81
CA SER A 82 -6.08 16.77 2.95
C SER A 82 -6.04 15.25 2.98
N GLU A 83 -4.85 14.67 3.12
CA GLU A 83 -4.62 13.23 3.18
C GLU A 83 -4.15 12.81 4.58
N GLY A 84 -4.52 11.60 4.98
CA GLY A 84 -4.02 10.93 6.17
C GLY A 84 -3.29 9.64 5.80
N CYS A 85 -2.35 9.21 6.65
CA CYS A 85 -1.60 7.98 6.43
C CYS A 85 -1.47 7.19 7.72
N LEU A 86 -1.90 5.93 7.71
CA LEU A 86 -1.78 5.05 8.88
C LEU A 86 -0.35 4.96 9.41
N SER A 87 0.67 5.18 8.61
CA SER A 87 2.07 5.14 9.06
C SER A 87 2.53 6.41 9.80
N LEU A 88 1.78 7.52 9.71
CA LEU A 88 2.18 8.85 10.20
C LEU A 88 1.27 9.40 11.32
N ILE A 89 0.31 8.58 11.78
CA ILE A 89 -0.52 8.85 12.96
C ILE A 89 0.23 8.43 14.22
#